data_AF-A0A1Z5K4P1-F1
#
_entry.id   AF-A0A1Z5K4P1-F1
#
_cell.length_a   1.000
_cell.length_b   1.000
_cell.length_c   1.000
_cell.angle_alpha   90.00
_cell.angle_beta   90.00
_cell.angle_gamma   90.00
#
_symmetry.space_group_name_H-M   'P 1'
#
loop_
_entity.id
_entity.type
_entity.pdbx_description
1 polymer ?
#
loop_
_entity_poly.entity_id
_entity_poly.type
_entity_poly.pdbx_seq_one_letter_code
_entity_poly.pdbx_strand_id
1 'polypeptide(L)'
;MEDAKLIDRTIKVNLPEVWTFTSDSKWAGRNALQEPFIEHYQKFNSNSGWADDGFPWARVMQGLSHFSYHASGGKTLLCDLQGGVYKNGVVLTDPVIMSKTREYGPTDLGPRGISSFFSSHICSDYCRKDWRRPSDQTRYYPRTSHTSMEHHVPTRTSRPNMTMTSYK
;
A
#
# COMPACT_ATOMS: atom_id res chain seq x y z
N MET A 1 -14.03 12.90 24.10
CA MET A 1 -13.47 12.40 22.83
C MET A 1 -12.92 11.02 23.13
N GLU A 2 -13.40 9.96 22.49
CA GLU A 2 -12.78 8.64 22.64
C GLU A 2 -11.52 8.59 21.79
N ASP A 3 -10.38 8.34 22.43
CA ASP A 3 -9.11 8.15 21.77
C ASP A 3 -9.08 6.80 21.03
N ALA A 4 -8.41 6.77 19.88
CA ALA A 4 -8.18 5.51 19.17
C ALA A 4 -7.37 4.54 20.05
N LYS A 5 -7.75 3.25 20.01
CA LYS A 5 -7.02 2.17 20.68
C LYS A 5 -5.58 2.12 20.19
N LEU A 6 -4.64 2.08 21.12
CA LEU A 6 -3.23 1.85 20.83
C LEU A 6 -2.97 0.35 20.71
N ILE A 7 -2.14 -0.02 19.73
CA ILE A 7 -1.61 -1.39 19.63
C ILE A 7 -0.29 -1.48 20.39
N ASP A 8 -0.06 -2.61 21.05
CA ASP A 8 1.16 -2.94 21.80
C ASP A 8 2.07 -3.93 21.04
N ARG A 9 1.92 -3.96 19.71
CA ARG A 9 2.62 -4.86 18.78
C ARG A 9 3.25 -4.06 17.64
N THR A 10 4.34 -4.58 17.08
CA THR A 10 5.08 -3.88 16.03
C THR A 10 4.52 -4.24 14.65
N ILE A 11 4.41 -3.24 13.77
CA ILE A 11 4.19 -3.45 12.33
C ILE A 11 5.50 -3.10 11.63
N LYS A 12 6.06 -4.06 10.90
CA LYS A 12 7.28 -3.88 10.08
C LYS A 12 6.91 -4.01 8.61
N VAL A 13 7.74 -3.44 7.74
CA VAL A 13 7.64 -3.62 6.29
C VAL A 13 8.92 -4.32 5.85
N ASN A 14 8.78 -5.39 5.07
CA ASN A 14 9.89 -6.04 4.39
C ASN A 14 10.53 -5.05 3.42
N LEU A 15 11.86 -4.99 3.46
CA LEU A 15 12.64 -4.18 2.52
C LEU A 15 13.35 -5.14 1.57
N PRO A 16 12.97 -5.19 0.28
CA PRO A 16 13.62 -6.06 -0.67
C PRO A 16 15.01 -5.53 -1.03
N GLU A 17 15.93 -6.45 -1.32
CA GLU A 17 17.24 -6.21 -1.90
C GLU A 17 17.24 -6.58 -3.39
N VAL A 18 18.11 -5.94 -4.17
CA VAL A 18 18.34 -6.33 -5.57
C VAL A 18 19.50 -7.31 -5.61
N TRP A 19 19.23 -8.55 -6.02
CA TRP A 19 20.23 -9.60 -6.19
C TRP A 19 20.43 -9.87 -7.68
N THR A 20 21.65 -10.27 -8.06
CA THR A 20 21.96 -10.70 -9.43
C THR A 20 22.27 -12.20 -9.42
N PHE A 21 21.62 -12.96 -10.30
CA PHE A 21 21.92 -14.39 -10.45
C PHE A 21 23.29 -14.57 -11.08
N THR A 22 24.20 -15.20 -10.34
CA THR A 22 25.59 -15.47 -10.76
C THR A 22 25.84 -16.92 -11.18
N SER A 23 24.88 -17.81 -10.95
CA SER A 23 25.00 -19.22 -11.35
C SER A 23 24.82 -19.40 -12.86
N ASP A 24 25.49 -20.42 -13.41
CA ASP A 24 25.28 -20.91 -14.78
C ASP A 24 23.88 -21.52 -14.92
N SER A 25 22.90 -20.64 -15.00
CA SER A 25 21.48 -20.95 -15.17
C SER A 25 20.89 -20.03 -16.23
N LYS A 26 19.67 -20.33 -16.69
CA LYS A 26 18.93 -19.43 -17.60
C LYS A 26 18.66 -18.03 -17.02
N TRP A 27 18.89 -17.86 -15.72
CA TRP A 27 18.73 -16.59 -15.01
C TRP A 27 20.03 -15.81 -14.86
N ALA A 28 21.18 -16.36 -15.28
CA ALA A 28 22.48 -15.69 -15.18
C ALA A 28 22.44 -14.25 -15.69
N GLY A 29 22.99 -13.33 -14.89
CA GLY A 29 23.02 -11.89 -15.18
C GLY A 29 21.69 -11.15 -15.01
N ARG A 30 20.58 -11.84 -14.68
CA ARG A 30 19.30 -11.18 -14.38
C ARG A 30 19.25 -10.73 -12.93
N ASN A 31 18.56 -9.62 -12.71
CA ASN A 31 18.27 -9.12 -11.38
C ASN A 31 16.95 -9.69 -10.86
N ALA A 32 16.89 -9.94 -9.55
CA ALA A 32 15.67 -10.22 -8.81
C ALA A 32 15.58 -9.35 -7.57
N LEU A 33 14.35 -8.99 -7.21
CA LEU A 33 14.06 -8.49 -5.87
C LEU A 33 13.98 -9.69 -4.94
N GLN A 34 14.67 -9.62 -3.81
CA GLN A 34 14.61 -10.64 -2.79
C GLN A 34 14.33 -10.03 -1.41
N GLU A 35 13.40 -10.65 -0.67
CA GLU A 35 13.00 -10.26 0.67
C GLU A 35 12.86 -11.47 1.61
N PRO A 36 12.88 -11.26 2.94
CA PRO A 36 12.67 -12.34 3.90
C PRO A 36 11.31 -13.03 3.69
N PHE A 37 11.31 -14.36 3.74
CA PHE A 37 10.11 -15.16 3.54
C PHE A 37 9.05 -14.87 4.62
N ILE A 38 7.80 -14.69 4.19
CA ILE A 38 6.66 -14.44 5.06
C ILE A 38 5.81 -15.72 5.17
N GLU A 39 5.70 -16.23 6.39
CA GLU A 39 4.78 -17.31 6.75
C GLU A 39 3.37 -16.76 7.04
N HIS A 40 2.35 -17.61 6.87
CA HIS A 40 0.95 -17.27 7.19
C HIS A 40 0.44 -15.99 6.51
N TYR A 41 0.71 -15.90 5.21
CA TYR A 41 0.33 -14.74 4.40
C TYR A 41 -1.17 -14.45 4.45
N GLN A 42 -1.49 -13.18 4.67
CA GLN A 42 -2.84 -12.63 4.66
C GLN A 42 -2.86 -11.29 3.94
N LYS A 43 -3.94 -11.03 3.19
CA LYS A 43 -4.24 -9.71 2.64
C LYS A 43 -5.30 -9.04 3.50
N PHE A 44 -5.01 -7.86 4.02
CA PHE A 44 -5.88 -7.15 4.96
C PHE A 44 -6.80 -6.16 4.25
N ASN A 45 -6.30 -5.49 3.21
CA ASN A 45 -7.08 -4.61 2.35
C ASN A 45 -6.48 -4.55 0.94
N SER A 46 -7.19 -3.90 0.02
CA SER A 46 -6.71 -3.67 -1.35
C SER A 46 -6.71 -2.19 -1.73
N ASN A 47 -6.02 -1.87 -2.83
CA ASN A 47 -6.07 -0.53 -3.43
C ASN A 47 -7.41 -0.17 -4.11
N SER A 48 -8.35 -1.12 -4.21
CA SER A 48 -9.70 -0.89 -4.75
C SER A 48 -10.79 -0.72 -3.66
N GLY A 49 -10.40 -0.76 -2.38
CA GLY A 49 -11.32 -0.63 -1.25
C GLY A 49 -11.91 -1.95 -0.74
N TRP A 50 -11.38 -3.10 -1.16
CA TRP A 50 -11.67 -4.34 -0.46
C TRP A 50 -10.97 -4.35 0.91
N ALA A 51 -11.60 -4.98 1.89
CA ALA A 51 -11.09 -5.17 3.23
C ALA A 51 -11.49 -6.57 3.69
N ASP A 52 -10.59 -7.25 4.38
CA ASP A 52 -10.90 -8.49 5.07
C ASP A 52 -11.63 -8.18 6.38
N ASP A 53 -12.81 -8.72 6.58
CA ASP A 53 -13.58 -8.52 7.82
C ASP A 53 -13.41 -9.71 8.80
N GLY A 54 -12.63 -10.74 8.42
CA GLY A 54 -12.51 -11.99 9.16
C GLY A 54 -11.59 -11.95 10.37
N PHE A 55 -10.70 -10.95 10.49
CA PHE A 55 -9.63 -10.96 11.50
C PHE A 55 -9.39 -9.59 12.15
N PRO A 56 -9.07 -9.54 13.47
CA PRO A 56 -8.83 -8.27 14.18
C PRO A 56 -7.74 -7.39 13.57
N TRP A 57 -6.68 -8.00 13.02
CA TRP A 57 -5.58 -7.28 12.38
C TRP A 57 -6.02 -6.51 11.14
N ALA A 58 -7.06 -6.95 10.43
CA ALA A 58 -7.59 -6.19 9.31
C ALA A 58 -8.21 -4.85 9.75
N ARG A 59 -8.83 -4.79 10.94
CA ARG A 59 -9.32 -3.52 11.53
C ARG A 59 -8.18 -2.58 11.91
N VAL A 60 -7.04 -3.12 12.37
CA VAL A 60 -5.81 -2.35 12.64
C VAL A 60 -5.25 -1.78 11.34
N MET A 61 -5.16 -2.61 10.28
CA MET A 61 -4.64 -2.20 8.97
C MET A 61 -5.54 -1.18 8.28
N GLN A 62 -6.87 -1.28 8.43
CA GLN A 62 -7.80 -0.23 8.03
C GLN A 62 -7.53 1.10 8.76
N GLY A 63 -7.27 1.03 10.07
CA GLY A 63 -6.87 2.20 10.86
C GLY A 63 -5.53 2.80 10.41
N LEU A 64 -4.52 1.97 10.13
CA LEU A 64 -3.23 2.40 9.61
C LEU A 64 -3.36 3.11 8.25
N SER A 65 -4.18 2.56 7.35
CA SER A 65 -4.50 3.20 6.07
C SER A 65 -5.15 4.57 6.29
N HIS A 66 -6.19 4.70 7.12
CA HIS A 66 -6.82 5.99 7.42
C HIS A 66 -5.84 6.98 8.08
N PHE A 67 -5.05 6.51 9.04
CA PHE A 67 -4.01 7.31 9.70
C PHE A 67 -3.01 7.88 8.68
N SER A 68 -2.52 7.07 7.73
CA SER A 68 -1.57 7.53 6.71
C SER A 68 -2.11 8.69 5.87
N TYR A 69 -3.42 8.68 5.56
CA TYR A 69 -4.08 9.77 4.86
C TYR A 69 -4.21 11.02 5.72
N HIS A 70 -4.54 10.87 7.00
CA HIS A 70 -4.56 12.00 7.92
C HIS A 70 -3.16 12.60 8.12
N ALA A 71 -2.17 11.78 8.43
CA ALA A 71 -0.79 12.19 8.71
C ALA A 71 -0.13 12.87 7.50
N SER A 72 -0.46 12.47 6.27
CA SER A 72 0.04 13.12 5.06
C SER A 72 -0.65 14.45 4.73
N GLY A 73 -1.63 14.88 5.53
CA GLY A 73 -2.49 16.03 5.21
C GLY A 73 -3.39 15.76 4.00
N GLY A 74 -3.82 14.50 3.81
CA GLY A 74 -4.67 14.09 2.72
C GLY A 74 -3.99 14.06 1.35
N LYS A 75 -2.67 13.85 1.33
CA LYS A 75 -1.86 13.82 0.09
C LYS A 75 -1.65 12.39 -0.41
N THR A 76 -1.44 11.45 0.50
CA THR A 76 -1.15 10.05 0.20
C THR A 76 -1.94 9.12 1.11
N LEU A 77 -2.21 7.91 0.64
CA LEU A 77 -2.89 6.85 1.38
C LEU A 77 -2.11 5.55 1.19
N LEU A 78 -1.71 4.93 2.28
CA LEU A 78 -1.13 3.59 2.32
C LEU A 78 -2.26 2.55 2.28
N CYS A 79 -2.23 1.62 1.33
CA CYS A 79 -3.23 0.56 1.18
C CYS A 79 -2.59 -0.69 0.58
N ASP A 80 -3.41 -1.66 0.18
CA ASP A 80 -2.96 -2.97 -0.29
C ASP A 80 -2.10 -3.70 0.74
N LEU A 81 -2.45 -3.51 2.01
CA LEU A 81 -1.70 -4.03 3.14
C LEU A 81 -1.84 -5.55 3.16
N GLN A 82 -0.70 -6.24 3.10
CA GLN A 82 -0.61 -7.69 3.03
C GLN A 82 0.71 -8.18 3.64
N GLY A 83 0.70 -9.39 4.19
CA GLY A 83 1.87 -9.99 4.83
C GLY A 83 1.51 -11.00 5.91
N GLY A 84 2.40 -11.23 6.87
CA GLY A 84 2.28 -12.29 7.88
C GLY A 84 2.02 -11.75 9.28
N VAL A 85 1.10 -12.39 10.00
CA VAL A 85 0.81 -12.10 11.40
C VAL A 85 1.55 -13.08 12.31
N TYR A 86 2.44 -12.56 13.15
CA TYR A 86 3.26 -13.32 14.08
C TYR A 86 2.90 -13.00 15.53
N LYS A 87 3.38 -13.83 16.47
CA LYS A 87 3.14 -13.63 17.92
C LYS A 87 3.56 -12.24 18.42
N ASN A 88 4.60 -11.66 17.82
CA ASN A 88 5.20 -10.39 18.24
C ASN A 88 4.82 -9.19 17.36
N GLY A 89 4.03 -9.37 16.30
CA GLY A 89 3.70 -8.28 15.39
C GLY A 89 3.29 -8.72 13.99
N VAL A 90 3.31 -7.78 13.06
CA VAL A 90 3.02 -8.02 11.64
C VAL A 90 4.22 -7.63 10.80
N VAL A 91 4.51 -8.43 9.78
CA VAL A 91 5.44 -8.08 8.71
C VAL A 91 4.62 -7.89 7.44
N LEU A 92 4.68 -6.70 6.86
CA LEU A 92 4.01 -6.34 5.62
C LEU A 92 4.98 -6.45 4.44
N THR A 93 4.44 -6.72 3.27
CA THR A 93 5.18 -6.67 1.99
C THR A 93 4.34 -5.97 0.92
N ASP A 94 5.00 -5.47 -0.12
CA ASP A 94 4.39 -4.86 -1.31
C ASP A 94 3.22 -3.90 -1.03
N PRO A 95 3.36 -2.89 -0.14
CA PRO A 95 2.29 -1.94 0.09
C PRO A 95 2.11 -1.01 -1.11
N VAL A 96 0.88 -0.56 -1.32
CA VAL A 96 0.57 0.47 -2.32
C VAL A 96 0.47 1.84 -1.66
N ILE A 97 1.06 2.85 -2.32
CA ILE A 97 0.87 4.25 -1.98
C ILE A 97 -0.01 4.87 -3.06
N MET A 98 -1.22 5.28 -2.69
CA MET A 98 -2.05 6.13 -3.55
C MET A 98 -1.72 7.60 -3.32
N SER A 99 -1.62 8.39 -4.37
CA SER A 99 -1.27 9.82 -4.28
C SER A 99 -2.09 10.69 -5.21
N LYS A 100 -2.24 11.98 -4.87
CA LYS A 100 -2.94 12.92 -5.76
C LYS A 100 -2.31 13.04 -7.16
N THR A 101 -1.00 12.84 -7.23
CA THR A 101 -0.13 13.02 -8.40
C THR A 101 0.13 11.73 -9.16
N ARG A 102 -0.30 10.57 -8.63
CA ARG A 102 -0.06 9.23 -9.19
C ARG A 102 1.42 8.92 -9.42
N GLU A 103 2.26 9.25 -8.45
CA GLU A 103 3.73 9.20 -8.60
C GLU A 103 4.38 7.92 -8.07
N TYR A 104 3.61 6.96 -7.55
CA TYR A 104 4.11 5.73 -6.90
C TYR A 104 3.94 4.46 -7.73
N GLY A 105 3.78 4.61 -9.05
CA GLY A 105 3.75 3.48 -10.00
C GLY A 105 2.34 3.05 -10.40
N PRO A 106 2.21 1.92 -11.12
CA PRO A 106 0.95 1.51 -11.76
C PRO A 106 -0.17 1.13 -10.77
N THR A 107 0.16 0.81 -9.53
CA THR A 107 -0.83 0.49 -8.48
C THR A 107 -1.40 1.73 -7.80
N ASP A 108 -0.85 2.91 -8.09
CA ASP A 108 -1.34 4.20 -7.62
C ASP A 108 -2.54 4.66 -8.46
N LEU A 109 -3.75 4.26 -8.04
CA LEU A 109 -5.02 4.66 -8.67
C LEU A 109 -5.38 6.14 -8.44
N GLY A 110 -4.56 6.86 -7.68
CA GLY A 110 -4.67 8.27 -7.36
C GLY A 110 -5.94 8.67 -6.61
N PRO A 111 -6.50 9.88 -6.86
CA PRO A 111 -7.67 10.37 -6.14
C PRO A 111 -8.89 9.45 -6.20
N ARG A 112 -9.12 8.77 -7.33
CA ARG A 112 -10.23 7.81 -7.49
C ARG A 112 -10.04 6.56 -6.64
N GLY A 113 -8.80 6.11 -6.48
CA GLY A 113 -8.46 5.01 -5.58
C GLY A 113 -8.67 5.40 -4.14
N ILE A 114 -8.19 6.59 -3.75
CA ILE A 114 -8.42 7.15 -2.41
C ILE A 114 -9.93 7.25 -2.12
N SER A 115 -10.71 7.83 -3.03
CA SER A 115 -12.16 7.92 -2.90
C SER A 115 -12.81 6.54 -2.76
N SER A 116 -12.40 5.57 -3.59
CA SER A 116 -12.95 4.20 -3.54
C SER A 116 -12.61 3.50 -2.23
N PHE A 117 -11.39 3.65 -1.71
CA PHE A 117 -11.02 3.15 -0.39
C PHE A 117 -11.94 3.72 0.70
N PHE A 118 -12.12 5.04 0.73
CA PHE A 118 -12.95 5.70 1.75
C PHE A 118 -14.45 5.46 1.56
N SER A 119 -14.92 5.13 0.35
CA SER A 119 -16.31 4.74 0.08
C SER A 119 -16.75 3.49 0.85
N SER A 120 -15.81 2.60 1.14
CA SER A 120 -16.02 1.34 1.86
C SER A 120 -15.37 1.33 3.25
N HIS A 121 -14.59 2.35 3.60
CA HIS A 121 -13.90 2.42 4.89
C HIS A 121 -14.86 2.78 6.02
N ILE A 122 -15.05 1.82 6.93
CA ILE A 122 -15.75 2.00 8.20
C ILE A 122 -14.69 2.18 9.29
N CYS A 123 -14.71 3.33 9.97
CA CYS A 123 -13.78 3.58 11.06
C CYS A 123 -13.95 2.51 12.15
N SER A 124 -12.84 1.93 12.58
CA SER A 124 -12.79 0.99 13.69
C SER A 124 -12.32 1.69 14.97
N ASP A 125 -12.21 0.95 16.07
CA ASP A 125 -11.65 1.44 17.34
C ASP A 125 -10.19 1.93 17.20
N TYR A 126 -9.53 1.64 16.07
CA TYR A 126 -8.17 2.09 15.75
C TYR A 126 -8.13 3.39 14.92
N CYS A 127 -9.30 3.98 14.63
CA CYS A 127 -9.44 5.28 13.98
C CYS A 127 -9.82 6.36 14.99
N ARG A 128 -9.38 7.61 14.77
CA ARG A 128 -9.94 8.77 15.48
C ARG A 128 -10.99 9.48 14.62
N LYS A 129 -12.04 9.98 15.26
CA LYS A 129 -13.18 10.65 14.58
C LYS A 129 -12.76 11.96 13.89
N ASP A 130 -11.72 12.62 14.38
CA ASP A 130 -11.17 13.88 13.86
C ASP A 130 -10.17 13.68 12.71
N TRP A 131 -9.83 12.43 12.38
CA TRP A 131 -8.94 12.15 11.25
C TRP A 131 -9.56 12.55 9.92
N ARG A 132 -8.71 13.14 9.08
CA ARG A 132 -9.09 13.65 7.76
C ARG A 132 -9.65 12.52 6.89
N ARG A 133 -10.68 12.84 6.11
CA ARG A 133 -11.24 12.01 5.03
C ARG A 133 -11.30 12.86 3.76
N PRO A 134 -11.26 12.25 2.56
CA PRO A 134 -11.49 12.99 1.33
C PRO A 134 -12.93 13.50 1.28
N SER A 135 -13.15 14.65 0.64
CA SER A 135 -14.49 15.17 0.38
C SER A 135 -15.28 14.26 -0.55
N ASP A 136 -14.61 13.70 -1.55
CA ASP A 136 -15.15 12.68 -2.44
C ASP A 136 -14.91 11.29 -1.85
N GLN A 137 -16.00 10.55 -1.66
CA GLN A 137 -16.03 9.16 -1.20
C GLN A 137 -16.88 8.31 -2.15
N THR A 138 -16.95 8.70 -3.43
CA THR A 138 -17.58 7.93 -4.50
C THR A 138 -16.78 6.66 -4.78
N ARG A 139 -17.49 5.55 -5.01
CA ARG A 139 -16.88 4.27 -5.43
C ARG A 139 -16.63 4.27 -6.95
N TYR A 140 -15.38 4.40 -7.35
CA TYR A 140 -14.95 4.35 -8.76
C TYR A 140 -14.49 2.97 -9.21
N TYR A 141 -13.97 2.15 -8.29
CA TYR A 141 -13.49 0.80 -8.56
C TYR A 141 -14.36 -0.24 -7.84
N PRO A 142 -14.58 -1.43 -8.44
CA PRO A 142 -15.22 -2.54 -7.74
C PRO A 142 -14.32 -3.03 -6.61
N ARG A 143 -14.92 -3.44 -5.48
CA ARG A 143 -14.18 -4.00 -4.35
C ARG A 143 -13.66 -5.39 -4.72
N THR A 144 -12.35 -5.50 -4.93
CA THR A 144 -11.67 -6.76 -5.27
C THR A 144 -10.51 -7.00 -4.31
N SER A 145 -10.28 -8.26 -3.93
CA SER A 145 -9.12 -8.63 -3.12
C SER A 145 -7.81 -8.57 -3.92
N HIS A 146 -7.87 -8.52 -5.25
CA HIS A 146 -6.68 -8.37 -6.08
C HIS A 146 -6.19 -6.91 -6.13
N THR A 147 -4.89 -6.75 -6.33
CA THR A 147 -4.28 -5.44 -6.61
C THR A 147 -4.70 -4.98 -8.01
N SER A 148 -5.30 -3.81 -8.09
CA SER A 148 -5.68 -3.19 -9.36
C SER A 148 -4.52 -2.35 -9.92
N MET A 149 -4.31 -2.35 -11.22
CA MET A 149 -3.25 -1.56 -11.87
C MET A 149 -3.82 -0.65 -12.96
N GLU A 150 -3.29 0.57 -13.05
CA GLU A 150 -3.45 1.39 -14.24
C GLU A 150 -2.36 1.07 -15.25
N HIS A 151 -2.76 0.93 -16.52
CA HIS A 151 -1.83 0.66 -17.63
C HIS A 151 -1.05 1.92 -18.08
N HIS A 152 -1.48 3.10 -17.63
CA HIS A 152 -0.74 4.35 -17.84
C HIS A 152 0.12 4.65 -16.60
N VAL A 153 1.45 4.53 -16.75
CA VAL A 153 2.40 4.92 -15.71
C VAL A 153 2.68 6.42 -15.84
N PRO A 154 2.28 7.27 -14.87
CA PRO A 154 2.51 8.70 -14.94
C PRO A 154 3.97 9.02 -14.70
N THR A 155 4.53 9.96 -15.46
CA THR A 155 5.88 10.47 -15.23
C THR A 155 5.85 11.58 -14.19
N ARG A 156 6.84 11.63 -13.30
CA ARG A 156 6.99 12.75 -12.35
C ARG A 156 7.36 14.01 -13.12
N THR A 157 6.41 14.94 -13.24
CA THR A 157 6.58 16.22 -13.95
C THR A 157 7.70 17.10 -13.39
N SER A 158 8.11 16.89 -12.14
CA SER A 158 9.23 17.58 -11.50
C SER A 158 10.61 17.02 -11.88
N ARG A 159 10.68 15.87 -12.57
CA ARG A 159 11.95 15.27 -12.97
C ARG A 159 12.38 15.79 -14.36
N PRO A 160 13.68 16.03 -14.57
CA PRO A 160 14.19 16.43 -15.87
C PRO A 160 13.92 15.34 -16.92
N ASN A 161 13.79 15.74 -18.18
CA ASN A 161 13.67 14.82 -19.31
C ASN A 161 14.87 13.86 -19.34
N MET A 162 14.63 12.60 -19.71
CA MET A 162 15.72 11.65 -19.96
C MET A 162 16.66 12.22 -21.02
N THR A 163 17.91 12.50 -20.63
CA THR A 163 19.00 12.73 -21.58
C THR A 163 19.54 11.37 -22.01
N MET A 164 19.32 10.98 -23.26
CA MET A 164 19.97 9.79 -23.82
C MET A 164 21.46 10.09 -24.01
N THR A 165 22.29 9.65 -23.08
CA THR A 165 23.73 9.53 -23.34
C THR A 165 23.96 8.18 -23.99
N SER A 166 24.25 8.18 -25.28
CA SER A 166 24.71 6.98 -25.98
C SER A 166 26.08 6.58 -25.42
N TYR A 167 26.14 5.46 -24.71
CA TYR A 167 27.40 4.79 -24.45
C TYR A 167 27.84 4.10 -25.74
N LYS A 168 29.01 4.50 -26.25
CA LYS A 168 29.73 3.78 -27.32
C LYS A 168 30.43 2.55 -26.75
#